data_AF-A0A9P3UZ84-F1
#
_entry.id   AF-A0A9P3UZ84-F1
#
_cell.length_a   1.000
_cell.length_b   1.000
_cell.length_c   1.000
_cell.angle_alpha   90.00
_cell.angle_beta   90.00
_cell.angle_gamma   90.00
#
_symmetry.space_group_name_H-M   'P 1'
#
loop_
_entity.id
_entity.type
_entity.pdbx_description
1 polymer ?
#
loop_
_entity_poly.entity_id
_entity_poly.type
_entity_poly.pdbx_seq_one_letter_code
_entity_poly.pdbx_strand_id
1 'polypeptide(L)' 'MATPKRRMSRSNTRSRRSQWKATSTELVGVNVAGHKHKVPRRLLKAARLGLIDLDKR' A
#
# COMPACT_ATOMS: atom_id res chain seq x y z
N MET A 1 -27.88 17.38 17.08
CA MET A 1 -27.01 16.75 16.05
C MET A 1 -26.18 17.85 15.40
N ALA A 2 -24.87 17.66 15.21
CA ALA A 2 -24.04 18.67 14.57
C ALA A 2 -24.13 18.57 13.05
N THR A 3 -24.44 19.67 12.38
CA THR A 3 -24.50 19.77 10.91
C THR A 3 -23.63 20.91 10.40
N PRO A 4 -22.96 20.77 9.24
CA PRO A 4 -22.13 21.83 8.69
C PRO A 4 -22.99 23.04 8.30
N LYS A 5 -22.70 24.21 8.89
CA LYS A 5 -23.45 25.45 8.62
C LYS A 5 -23.08 26.11 7.29
N ARG A 6 -21.84 25.89 6.81
CA ARG A 6 -21.27 26.56 5.63
C ARG A 6 -20.63 25.53 4.70
N ARG A 7 -20.63 25.85 3.40
CA ARG A 7 -19.85 25.12 2.40
C ARG A 7 -18.36 25.41 2.62
N MET A 8 -17.56 24.36 2.73
CA MET A 8 -16.11 24.47 2.85
C MET A 8 -15.51 25.01 1.54
N SER A 9 -14.53 25.92 1.64
CA SER A 9 -13.87 26.50 0.46
C SER A 9 -13.21 25.42 -0.41
N ARG A 10 -13.03 25.72 -1.71
CA ARG A 10 -12.36 24.81 -2.64
C ARG A 10 -10.94 24.48 -2.16
N SER A 11 -10.18 25.50 -1.72
CA SER A 11 -8.80 25.35 -1.24
C SER A 11 -8.71 24.41 -0.04
N ASN A 12 -9.57 24.59 0.96
CA ASN A 12 -9.59 23.73 2.16
C ASN A 12 -10.00 22.29 1.82
N THR A 13 -10.98 22.14 0.94
CA THR A 13 -11.42 20.81 0.49
C THR A 13 -10.32 20.06 -0.28
N ARG A 14 -9.60 20.77 -1.15
CA ARG A 14 -8.46 20.19 -1.91
C ARG A 14 -7.30 19.83 -0.99
N SER A 15 -6.93 20.72 -0.07
CA SER A 15 -5.84 20.51 0.89
C SER A 15 -6.10 19.30 1.80
N ARG A 16 -7.34 19.16 2.33
CA ARG A 16 -7.71 17.97 3.10
C ARG A 16 -7.65 16.70 2.26
N ARG A 17 -8.16 16.74 1.02
CA ARG A 17 -8.18 15.57 0.13
C ARG A 17 -6.77 15.13 -0.27
N SER A 18 -5.83 16.03 -0.48
CA SER A 18 -4.46 15.68 -0.87
C SER A 18 -3.67 14.93 0.21
N GLN A 19 -4.11 14.99 1.47
CA GLN A 19 -3.53 14.17 2.53
C GLN A 19 -3.99 12.72 2.49
N TRP A 20 -5.10 12.42 1.80
CA TRP A 20 -5.55 11.06 1.59
C TRP A 20 -4.75 10.43 0.44
N LYS A 21 -3.60 9.86 0.81
CA LYS A 21 -2.63 9.21 -0.08
C LYS A 21 -2.17 7.90 0.54
N ALA A 22 -1.77 6.94 -0.30
CA ALA A 22 -1.19 5.69 0.15
C ALA A 22 0.34 5.75 0.09
N THR A 23 1.00 5.24 1.11
CA THR A 23 2.45 5.04 1.10
C THR A 23 2.77 3.69 0.49
N SER A 24 3.62 3.65 -0.53
CA SER A 24 4.09 2.39 -1.11
C SER A 24 4.91 1.61 -0.09
N THR A 25 4.69 0.31 0.00
CA THR A 25 5.53 -0.56 0.82
C THR A 25 6.89 -0.74 0.17
N GLU A 26 7.95 -0.68 0.96
CA GLU A 26 9.29 -1.03 0.51
C GLU A 26 9.38 -2.54 0.24
N LEU A 27 9.97 -2.90 -0.90
CA LEU A 27 10.07 -4.27 -1.37
C LEU A 27 11.53 -4.75 -1.33
N VAL A 28 11.70 -5.99 -0.89
CA VAL A 28 13.00 -6.66 -0.83
C VAL A 28 13.02 -7.79 -1.86
N GLY A 29 14.18 -8.03 -2.47
CA GLY A 29 14.39 -9.13 -3.40
C GLY A 29 14.43 -10.48 -2.68
N VAL A 30 13.75 -11.48 -3.25
CA VAL A 30 13.80 -12.88 -2.82
C VAL A 30 13.89 -13.79 -4.04
N ASN A 31 14.69 -14.84 -3.95
CA ASN A 31 14.73 -15.90 -4.97
C ASN A 31 13.78 -17.02 -4.54
N VAL A 32 12.77 -17.32 -5.37
CA VAL A 32 11.80 -18.40 -5.15
C VAL A 32 11.74 -19.23 -6.43
N ALA A 33 11.87 -20.55 -6.32
CA ALA A 33 11.85 -21.47 -7.48
C ALA A 33 12.78 -21.06 -8.66
N GLY A 34 13.92 -20.44 -8.36
CA GLY A 34 14.88 -19.96 -9.38
C GLY A 34 14.58 -18.58 -9.97
N HIS A 35 13.43 -17.97 -9.63
CA HIS A 35 13.01 -16.66 -10.09
C HIS A 35 13.17 -15.58 -9.02
N LYS A 36 13.52 -14.36 -9.45
CA LYS A 36 13.63 -13.18 -8.58
C LYS A 36 12.28 -12.50 -8.44
N HIS A 37 11.76 -12.44 -7.22
CA HIS A 37 10.53 -11.71 -6.89
C HIS A 37 10.83 -10.57 -5.91
N LYS A 38 9.93 -9.58 -5.87
CA LYS A 38 9.97 -8.46 -4.92
C LYS A 38 8.79 -8.61 -3.95
N VAL A 39 9.08 -8.73 -2.66
CA VAL A 39 8.06 -8.90 -1.61
C VAL A 39 8.26 -7.90 -0.47
N PRO A 40 7.18 -7.50 0.23
CA PRO A 40 7.33 -6.75 1.47
C PRO A 40 8.17 -7.54 2.47
N ARG A 41 9.08 -6.86 3.20
CA ARG A 41 10.04 -7.51 4.10
C ARG A 41 9.38 -8.46 5.12
N ARG A 42 8.17 -8.13 5.59
CA ARG A 42 7.39 -8.96 6.52
C ARG A 42 7.03 -10.33 5.95
N LEU A 43 6.85 -10.44 4.63
CA LEU A 43 6.46 -11.69 3.94
C LEU A 43 7.66 -12.50 3.45
N LEU A 44 8.89 -12.03 3.66
CA LEU A 44 10.10 -12.67 3.16
C LEU A 44 10.21 -14.15 3.56
N LYS A 45 9.88 -14.49 4.81
CA LYS A 45 9.92 -15.87 5.29
C LYS A 45 8.88 -16.74 4.59
N ALA A 46 7.65 -16.24 4.45
CA ALA A 46 6.57 -16.97 3.80
C ALA A 46 6.87 -17.20 2.31
N ALA A 47 7.48 -16.22 1.64
CA ALA A 47 7.93 -16.34 0.25
C ALA A 47 8.95 -17.46 0.07
N ARG A 48 9.96 -17.54 0.96
CA ARG A 48 10.98 -18.61 0.91
C ARG A 48 10.41 -20.00 1.19
N LEU A 49 9.38 -20.09 2.02
CA LEU A 49 8.73 -21.36 2.38
C LEU A 49 7.64 -21.77 1.37
N GLY A 50 7.38 -20.98 0.32
CA GLY A 50 6.34 -21.29 -0.67
C GLY A 50 4.92 -21.20 -0.12
N LEU A 51 4.69 -20.46 0.98
CA LEU A 51 3.39 -20.36 1.65
C LEU A 51 2.50 -19.25 1.07
N ILE A 52 3.02 -18.48 0.11
CA ILE A 52 2.31 -17.39 -0.56
C ILE A 52 2.42 -17.58 -2.07
N ASP A 53 1.31 -17.32 -2.75
CA ASP A 53 1.24 -17.27 -4.20
C ASP A 53 1.80 -15.93 -4.69
N LEU A 54 2.85 -15.98 -5.53
CA LEU A 54 3.56 -14.81 -6.05
C LEU A 54 3.20 -14.49 -7.50
N ASP A 55 2.42 -15.33 -8.18
CA ASP A 55 2.12 -15.21 -9.61
C ASP A 55 0.68 -14.72 -9.88
N LYS A 56 -0.02 -14.27 -8.83
CA LYS A 56 -1.39 -13.76 -8.94
C LYS A 56 -1.41 -12.42 -9.68
N ARG A 57 -1.86 -12.46 -10.94
CA ARG A 57 -2.16 -11.28 -11.77
C ARG A 57 -3.48 -10.64 -11.41
#